data_AF-A0A316S9D7-F1
#
_entry.id   AF-A0A316S9D7-F1
#
_cell.length_a   1.000
_cell.length_b   1.000
_cell.length_c   1.000
_cell.angle_alpha   90.00
_cell.angle_beta   90.00
_cell.angle_gamma   90.00
#
_symmetry.space_group_name_H-M   'P 1'
#
loop_
_entity.id
_entity.type
_entity.pdbx_description
1 polymer ?
#
loop_
_entity_poly.entity_id
_entity_poly.type
_entity_poly.pdbx_seq_one_letter_code
_entity_poly.pdbx_strand_id
1 'polypeptide(L)'
;MEIIKSNLPENVDMETLYNMFESEDRKPMKDLAGTVIPVQYFAIYTDENAKGEYVKLLAVMADTGAVTVTNSASAIRAMERLTKLCEMAKQKLTAIEVTKDKSRNNREFISVKLA
;
A
#
# COMPACT_ATOMS: atom_id res chain seq x y z
N MET A 1 12.30 -0.28 -10.36
CA MET A 1 11.09 0.41 -9.84
C MET A 1 10.42 1.31 -10.87
N GLU A 2 9.09 1.19 -11.04
CA GLU A 2 8.24 2.12 -11.81
C GLU A 2 6.93 2.41 -11.06
N ILE A 3 6.61 3.69 -10.79
CA ILE A 3 5.39 4.08 -10.06
C ILE A 3 4.19 4.08 -11.01
N ILE A 4 3.14 3.32 -10.66
CA ILE A 4 1.90 3.20 -11.43
C ILE A 4 0.84 4.19 -10.94
N LYS A 5 0.72 4.34 -9.60
CA LYS A 5 -0.27 5.23 -8.97
C LYS A 5 0.20 5.65 -7.59
N SER A 6 0.11 6.93 -7.26
CA SER A 6 0.49 7.44 -5.93
C SER A 6 -0.28 8.72 -5.59
N ASN A 7 -0.17 9.16 -4.33
CA ASN A 7 -0.51 10.53 -3.91
C ASN A 7 0.73 11.32 -3.48
N LEU A 8 1.92 10.91 -3.93
CA LEU A 8 3.17 11.61 -3.63
C LEU A 8 3.15 13.01 -4.27
N PRO A 9 3.61 14.06 -3.57
CA PRO A 9 3.73 15.39 -4.16
C PRO A 9 4.85 15.41 -5.20
N GLU A 10 4.81 16.39 -6.11
CA GLU A 10 5.84 16.55 -7.17
C GLU A 10 7.25 16.76 -6.59
N ASN A 11 7.36 17.44 -5.45
CA ASN A 11 8.63 17.76 -4.78
C ASN A 11 8.86 16.89 -3.55
N VAL A 12 8.56 15.59 -3.62
CA VAL A 12 8.82 14.69 -2.51
C VAL A 12 10.32 14.58 -2.23
N ASP A 13 10.70 14.66 -0.96
CA ASP A 13 12.11 14.58 -0.56
C ASP A 13 12.68 13.16 -0.70
N MET A 14 14.01 13.09 -0.76
CA MET A 14 14.74 11.84 -0.94
C MET A 14 14.54 10.89 0.26
N GLU A 15 14.41 11.42 1.47
CA GLU A 15 14.21 10.62 2.68
C GLU A 15 12.86 9.88 2.65
N THR A 16 11.79 10.55 2.23
CA THR A 16 10.46 9.98 2.04
C THR A 16 10.49 8.89 0.97
N LEU A 17 11.15 9.15 -0.16
CA LEU A 17 11.32 8.15 -1.22
C LEU A 17 12.08 6.93 -0.71
N TYR A 18 13.21 7.12 -0.03
CA TYR A 18 14.01 6.06 0.55
C TYR A 18 13.19 5.23 1.53
N ASN A 19 12.46 5.88 2.46
CA ASN A 19 11.63 5.19 3.43
C ASN A 19 10.52 4.36 2.78
N MET A 20 9.92 4.84 1.69
CA MET A 20 8.86 4.10 0.99
C MET A 20 9.37 2.93 0.14
N PHE A 21 10.52 3.11 -0.52
CA PHE A 21 10.95 2.23 -1.62
C PHE A 21 12.20 1.40 -1.33
N GLU A 22 13.04 1.79 -0.37
CA GLU A 22 14.32 1.12 -0.13
C GLU A 22 14.55 0.71 1.34
N SER A 23 14.01 1.46 2.31
CA SER A 23 14.29 1.22 3.74
C SER A 23 14.00 -0.21 4.21
N GLU A 24 14.88 -0.75 5.04
CA GLU A 24 14.72 -2.06 5.66
C GLU A 24 13.66 -2.06 6.78
N ASP A 25 13.30 -0.88 7.31
CA ASP A 25 12.33 -0.72 8.40
C ASP A 25 10.87 -0.87 7.95
N ARG A 26 10.63 -1.06 6.65
CA ARG A 26 9.30 -1.25 6.09
C ARG A 26 8.66 -2.52 6.60
N LYS A 27 7.46 -2.41 7.17
CA LYS A 27 6.75 -3.54 7.75
C LYS A 27 5.87 -4.24 6.71
N PRO A 28 5.77 -5.57 6.71
CA PRO A 28 4.84 -6.26 5.82
C PRO A 28 3.39 -6.06 6.29
N MET A 29 2.50 -5.66 5.38
CA MET A 29 1.08 -5.36 5.70
C MET A 29 0.32 -6.52 6.33
N LYS A 30 0.73 -7.76 6.03
CA LYS A 30 0.09 -8.97 6.56
C LYS A 30 0.17 -9.06 8.10
N ASP A 31 1.18 -8.45 8.70
CA ASP A 31 1.40 -8.47 10.14
C ASP A 31 0.52 -7.43 10.86
N LEU A 32 -0.15 -6.55 10.10
CA LEU A 32 -1.00 -5.47 10.58
C LEU A 32 -2.50 -5.76 10.40
N ALA A 33 -2.88 -7.02 10.16
CA ALA A 33 -4.28 -7.41 10.03
C ALA A 33 -5.10 -7.05 11.28
N GLY A 34 -6.27 -6.44 11.07
CA GLY A 34 -7.14 -5.91 12.12
C GLY A 34 -6.78 -4.51 12.61
N THR A 35 -5.75 -3.88 12.04
CA THR A 35 -5.34 -2.52 12.43
C THR A 35 -5.75 -1.48 11.37
N VAL A 36 -5.93 -0.25 11.84
CA VAL A 36 -6.13 0.93 10.99
C VAL A 36 -4.78 1.60 10.77
N ILE A 37 -4.44 1.85 9.51
CA ILE A 37 -3.23 2.52 9.07
C ILE A 37 -3.63 3.91 8.56
N PRO A 38 -3.20 5.01 9.20
CA PRO A 38 -3.29 6.35 8.63
C PRO A 38 -2.52 6.41 7.30
N VAL A 39 -3.08 7.11 6.31
CA VAL A 39 -2.49 7.23 4.98
C VAL A 39 -2.03 8.68 4.79
N GLN A 40 -0.74 8.92 5.01
CA GLN A 40 -0.09 10.16 4.59
C GLN A 40 0.27 10.04 3.09
N TYR A 41 1.04 9.01 2.74
CA TYR A 41 1.40 8.69 1.37
C TYR A 41 1.12 7.23 1.02
N PHE A 42 0.84 6.98 -0.25
CA PHE A 42 0.83 5.64 -0.81
C PHE A 42 1.44 5.64 -2.21
N ALA A 43 1.97 4.50 -2.59
CA ALA A 43 2.44 4.24 -3.94
C ALA A 43 2.15 2.78 -4.32
N ILE A 44 1.54 2.60 -5.49
CA ILE A 44 1.45 1.34 -6.21
C ILE A 44 2.48 1.39 -7.32
N TYR A 45 3.40 0.43 -7.34
CA TYR A 45 4.55 0.44 -8.25
C TYR A 45 4.91 -0.99 -8.65
N THR A 46 5.66 -1.15 -9.73
CA THR A 46 6.36 -2.40 -10.04
C THR A 46 7.80 -2.31 -9.59
N ASP A 47 8.34 -3.43 -9.12
CA ASP A 47 9.77 -3.56 -8.89
C ASP A 47 10.27 -4.98 -9.11
N GLU A 48 11.56 -5.10 -9.34
CA GLU A 48 12.22 -6.39 -9.55
C GLU A 48 12.40 -7.10 -8.22
N ASN A 49 11.91 -8.33 -8.10
CA ASN A 49 12.14 -9.15 -6.91
C ASN A 49 13.52 -9.83 -6.97
N ALA A 50 13.90 -10.52 -5.89
CA ALA A 50 15.19 -11.23 -5.83
C ALA A 50 15.40 -12.34 -6.89
N LYS A 51 14.36 -12.69 -7.66
CA LYS A 51 14.42 -13.67 -8.76
C LYS A 51 14.50 -13.01 -10.15
N GLY A 52 14.55 -11.69 -10.22
CA GLY A 52 14.52 -10.94 -11.47
C GLY A 52 13.12 -10.75 -12.08
N GLU A 53 12.06 -11.06 -11.32
CA GLU A 53 10.68 -10.91 -11.80
C GLU A 53 10.09 -9.59 -11.32
N TYR A 54 9.47 -8.84 -12.23
CA TYR A 54 8.74 -7.63 -11.87
C TYR A 54 7.43 -7.98 -11.14
N VAL A 55 7.31 -7.51 -9.91
CA VAL A 55 6.13 -7.69 -9.06
C VAL A 55 5.48 -6.35 -8.75
N LYS A 56 4.15 -6.34 -8.70
CA LYS A 56 3.39 -5.15 -8.27
C LYS A 56 3.37 -5.09 -6.74
N LEU A 57 3.69 -3.92 -6.20
CA LEU A 57 3.78 -3.62 -4.78
C LEU A 57 2.87 -2.45 -4.42
N LEU A 58 2.42 -2.42 -3.17
CA LEU A 58 1.77 -1.28 -2.52
C LEU A 58 2.60 -0.91 -1.29
N ALA A 59 3.08 0.33 -1.24
CA ALA A 59 3.63 0.95 -0.05
C ALA A 59 2.64 2.00 0.48
N VAL A 60 2.45 2.04 1.80
CA VAL A 60 1.65 3.02 2.52
C VAL A 60 2.49 3.57 3.66
N MET A 61 2.65 4.89 3.70
CA MET A 61 3.34 5.62 4.76
C MET A 61 2.31 6.34 5.63
N ALA A 62 2.40 6.13 6.94
CA ALA A 62 1.64 6.88 7.93
C ALA A 62 2.28 8.26 8.19
N ASP A 63 1.53 9.15 8.83
CA ASP A 63 1.99 10.47 9.29
C ASP A 63 3.20 10.41 10.24
N THR A 64 3.34 9.31 10.97
CA THR A 64 4.52 9.01 11.81
C THR A 64 5.78 8.62 11.04
N GLY A 65 5.71 8.51 9.70
CA GLY A 65 6.80 8.00 8.85
C GLY A 65 6.88 6.48 8.77
N ALA A 66 6.07 5.75 9.56
CA ALA A 66 6.03 4.29 9.49
C ALA A 66 5.51 3.82 8.12
N VAL A 67 6.28 2.95 7.46
CA VAL A 67 5.95 2.42 6.13
C VAL A 67 5.52 0.97 6.23
N THR A 68 4.43 0.67 5.53
CA THR A 68 3.89 -0.67 5.36
C THR A 68 3.89 -1.07 3.89
N VAL A 69 4.37 -2.27 3.55
CA VAL A 69 4.48 -2.76 2.17
C VAL A 69 3.75 -4.10 1.97
N THR A 70 3.21 -4.33 0.78
CA THR A 70 2.62 -5.62 0.39
C THR A 70 2.71 -5.89 -1.11
N ASN A 71 2.83 -7.17 -1.46
CA ASN A 71 2.62 -7.67 -2.83
C ASN A 71 1.28 -8.41 -2.98
N SER A 72 0.39 -8.31 -1.98
CA SER A 72 -0.91 -8.98 -2.01
C SER A 72 -1.79 -8.41 -3.11
N ALA A 73 -2.11 -9.25 -4.11
CA ALA A 73 -2.94 -8.85 -5.24
C ALA A 73 -4.36 -8.39 -4.81
N SER A 74 -4.91 -8.93 -3.73
CA SER A 74 -6.22 -8.52 -3.19
C SER A 74 -6.15 -7.13 -2.55
N ALA A 75 -5.12 -6.88 -1.72
CA ALA A 75 -4.93 -5.58 -1.08
C ALA A 75 -4.65 -4.48 -2.12
N ILE A 76 -3.78 -4.75 -3.10
CA ILE A 76 -3.48 -3.81 -4.18
C ILE A 76 -4.73 -3.45 -4.98
N ARG A 77 -5.52 -4.45 -5.41
CA ARG A 77 -6.77 -4.20 -6.14
C ARG A 77 -7.80 -3.43 -5.31
N ALA A 78 -7.87 -3.70 -4.00
CA ALA A 78 -8.75 -2.95 -3.11
C ALA A 78 -8.31 -1.49 -3.00
N MET A 79 -7.02 -1.23 -2.86
CA MET A 79 -6.45 0.11 -2.84
C MET A 79 -6.68 0.87 -4.16
N GLU A 80 -6.51 0.24 -5.32
CA GLU A 80 -6.83 0.83 -6.63
C GLU A 80 -8.30 1.26 -6.70
N ARG A 81 -9.23 0.43 -6.20
CA ARG A 81 -10.66 0.77 -6.14
C ARG A 81 -10.95 1.90 -5.16
N LEU A 82 -10.38 1.85 -3.95
CA LEU A 82 -10.60 2.88 -2.92
C LEU A 82 -10.11 4.24 -3.41
N THR A 83 -8.90 4.31 -3.96
CA THR A 83 -8.36 5.55 -4.52
C THR A 83 -9.22 6.08 -5.66
N LYS A 84 -9.77 5.19 -6.51
CA LYS A 84 -10.71 5.60 -7.56
C LYS A 84 -12.02 6.15 -7.00
N LEU A 85 -12.57 5.56 -5.94
CA LEU A 85 -13.77 6.06 -5.26
C LEU A 85 -13.50 7.43 -4.61
N CYS A 86 -12.36 7.60 -3.95
CA CYS A 86 -11.93 8.89 -3.38
C CYS A 86 -11.80 9.98 -4.45
N GLU A 87 -11.19 9.67 -5.61
CA GLU A 87 -11.13 10.59 -6.76
C GLU A 87 -12.55 11.00 -7.23
N MET A 88 -13.45 10.02 -7.39
CA MET A 88 -14.84 10.28 -7.81
C MET A 88 -15.59 11.15 -6.80
N ALA A 89 -15.36 10.92 -5.51
CA ALA A 89 -15.96 11.68 -4.41
C ALA A 89 -15.24 13.02 -4.15
N LYS A 90 -14.12 13.31 -4.83
CA LYS A 90 -13.24 14.46 -4.56
C LYS A 90 -12.77 14.52 -3.10
N GLN A 91 -12.51 13.37 -2.50
CA GLN A 91 -12.04 13.21 -1.13
C GLN A 91 -10.63 12.63 -1.11
N LYS A 92 -9.90 12.89 -0.01
CA LYS A 92 -8.61 12.24 0.24
C LYS A 92 -8.84 10.94 0.99
N LEU A 93 -8.08 9.91 0.64
CA LEU A 93 -7.99 8.69 1.45
C LEU A 93 -7.11 8.99 2.65
N THR A 94 -7.68 8.98 3.86
CA THR A 94 -6.99 9.36 5.10
C THR A 94 -6.57 8.16 5.95
N ALA A 95 -7.27 7.03 5.84
CA ALA A 95 -6.98 5.82 6.58
C ALA A 95 -7.53 4.58 5.87
N ILE A 96 -6.89 3.44 6.11
CA ILE A 96 -7.34 2.12 5.64
C ILE A 96 -7.28 1.12 6.80
N GLU A 97 -8.22 0.18 6.85
CA GLU A 97 -8.16 -0.97 7.76
C GLU A 97 -7.64 -2.18 6.98
N VAL A 98 -6.64 -2.87 7.51
CA VAL A 98 -6.14 -4.13 6.94
C VAL A 98 -7.07 -5.26 7.41
N THR A 99 -7.70 -5.96 6.48
CA THR A 99 -8.58 -7.09 6.80
C THR A 99 -7.91 -8.40 6.44
N LYS A 100 -8.28 -9.46 7.16
CA LYS A 100 -7.90 -10.84 6.86
C LYS A 100 -9.17 -11.62 6.55
N ASP A 101 -9.22 -12.21 5.36
CA ASP A 101 -10.37 -12.97 4.87
C ASP A 101 -9.95 -14.35 4.38
N LYS A 102 -10.93 -15.22 4.17
CA LYS A 102 -10.74 -16.54 3.57
C LYS A 102 -11.36 -16.59 2.19
N SER A 103 -10.59 -17.05 1.22
CA SER A 103 -11.09 -17.32 -0.13
C SER A 103 -12.06 -18.51 -0.12
N ARG A 104 -12.78 -18.71 -1.23
CA ARG A 104 -13.67 -19.88 -1.44
C ARG A 104 -12.96 -21.22 -1.23
N ASN A 105 -11.65 -21.26 -1.43
CA ASN A 105 -10.81 -22.45 -1.25
C ASN A 105 -10.17 -22.50 0.16
N ASN A 106 -10.73 -21.78 1.13
CA ASN A 106 -10.27 -21.70 2.52
C ASN A 106 -8.84 -21.19 2.71
N ARG A 107 -8.24 -20.56 1.67
CA ARG A 107 -6.93 -19.91 1.78
C ARG A 107 -7.10 -18.50 2.34
N GLU A 108 -6.33 -18.19 3.37
CA GLU A 108 -6.30 -16.86 3.96
C GLU A 108 -5.63 -15.87 3.02
N PHE A 109 -6.19 -14.66 2.94
CA PHE A 109 -5.60 -13.54 2.23
C PHE A 109 -5.83 -12.24 3.00
N ILE A 110 -5.03 -11.23 2.70
CA ILE A 110 -5.22 -9.88 3.24
C ILE A 110 -5.83 -8.94 2.20
N SER A 111 -6.66 -8.02 2.66
CA SER A 111 -7.22 -6.93 1.86
C SER A 111 -7.17 -5.64 2.67
N VAL A 112 -7.61 -4.55 2.05
CA VAL A 112 -7.83 -3.28 2.73
C VAL A 112 -9.25 -2.78 2.47
N LYS A 113 -9.82 -2.04 3.41
CA LYS A 113 -11.09 -1.31 3.26
C LYS A 113 -10.93 0.11 3.80
N LEU A 114 -11.86 1.00 3.42
CA LEU A 114 -11.93 2.33 4.01
C LEU A 114 -12.17 2.19 5.52
N ALA A 115 -11.39 2.91 6.33
CA ALA A 115 -11.56 3.00 7.78
C ALA A 115 -12.47 4.16 8.17
#